data_AF-A0A8H8CJB5-F1
#
_entry.id   AF-A0A8H8CJB5-F1
#
_cell.length_a   1.000
_cell.length_b   1.000
_cell.length_c   1.000
_cell.angle_alpha   90.00
_cell.angle_beta   90.00
_cell.angle_gamma   90.00
#
_symmetry.space_group_name_H-M   'P 1'
#
loop_
_entity.id
_entity.type
_entity.pdbx_description
1 polymer ?
#
loop_
_entity_poly.entity_id
_entity_poly.type
_entity_poly.pdbx_seq_one_letter_code
_entity_poly.pdbx_strand_id
1 'polypeptide(L)' 'MALVHDLAEAQVGDIPPREGIPKEEKHRLESDAMHNIVHDMIQNSPAVQKIDALWMQYEDGQSPEAKFVKDLDRFEMTS' A
#
# COMPACT_ATOMS: atom_id res chain seq x y z
N MET A 1 -3.62 -4.12 -7.55
CA MET A 1 -2.26 -3.68 -7.18
C MET A 1 -2.16 -2.17 -7.30
N ALA A 2 -2.15 -1.58 -8.49
CA ALA A 2 -2.21 -0.11 -8.66
C ALA A 2 -3.42 0.57 -7.98
N LEU A 3 -4.60 -0.07 -7.95
CA LEU A 3 -5.76 0.48 -7.23
C LEU A 3 -5.69 0.32 -5.71
N VAL A 4 -4.78 -0.51 -5.19
CA VAL A 4 -4.75 -0.94 -3.79
C VAL A 4 -3.52 -0.40 -3.06
N HIS A 5 -2.43 -0.06 -3.77
CA HIS A 5 -1.19 0.38 -3.14
C HIS A 5 -1.38 1.64 -2.28
N ASP A 6 -2.11 2.65 -2.78
CA ASP A 6 -2.41 3.89 -2.04
C ASP A 6 -3.63 3.78 -1.10
N LEU A 7 -4.23 2.59 -0.96
CA LEU A 7 -5.42 2.45 -0.11
C LEU A 7 -5.11 2.76 1.35
N ALA A 8 -3.88 2.51 1.80
CA ALA A 8 -3.41 2.89 3.13
C ALA A 8 -3.29 4.41 3.32
N GLU A 9 -2.99 5.17 2.27
CA GLU A 9 -2.87 6.64 2.31
C GLU A 9 -4.21 7.32 2.62
N ALA A 10 -5.33 6.66 2.36
CA ALA A 10 -6.65 7.15 2.76
C ALA A 10 -6.78 7.33 4.29
N GLN A 11 -6.01 6.56 5.08
CA GLN A 11 -6.00 6.64 6.54
C GLN A 11 -4.71 7.26 7.10
N VAL A 12 -3.54 6.93 6.53
CA VAL A 12 -2.23 7.44 7.00
C VAL A 12 -1.93 8.84 6.45
N GLY A 13 -2.56 9.22 5.33
CA GLY A 13 -2.16 10.35 4.51
C GLY A 13 -1.06 9.97 3.50
N ASP A 14 -0.94 10.75 2.44
CA ASP A 14 0.19 10.69 1.52
C ASP A 14 1.45 11.19 2.25
N ILE A 15 2.39 10.28 2.53
CA ILE A 15 3.67 10.58 3.17
C ILE A 15 4.75 10.66 2.09
N PRO A 16 5.10 11.87 1.62
CA PRO A 16 6.10 12.00 0.59
C PRO A 16 7.51 11.76 1.16
N PRO A 17 8.48 11.30 0.34
CA PRO A 17 9.84 10.99 0.79
C PRO A 17 10.58 12.14 1.51
N ARG A 18 10.14 13.38 1.26
CA ARG A 18 10.69 14.61 1.87
C ARG A 18 10.32 14.82 3.34
N GLU A 19 9.35 14.09 3.90
CA GLU A 19 8.96 14.22 5.31
C GLU A 19 9.96 13.59 6.29
N GLY A 20 10.96 12.85 5.79
CA GLY A 20 12.02 12.30 6.63
C GLY A 20 11.60 11.13 7.52
N ILE A 21 10.40 10.58 7.30
CA ILE A 21 9.94 9.37 7.97
C ILE A 21 10.77 8.18 7.48
N PRO A 22 11.35 7.36 8.38
CA PRO A 22 12.06 6.15 7.99
C PRO A 22 11.16 5.20 7.20
N LYS A 23 11.70 4.55 6.16
CA LYS A 23 10.95 3.63 5.30
C LYS A 23 10.23 2.52 6.10
N GLU A 24 10.88 2.01 7.15
CA GLU A 24 10.29 0.99 8.02
C GLU A 24 9.08 1.50 8.80
N GLU A 25 9.11 2.76 9.25
CA GLU A 25 8.00 3.38 9.98
C GLU A 25 6.84 3.70 9.03
N LYS A 26 7.12 4.19 7.82
CA LYS A 26 6.10 4.35 6.76
C LYS A 26 5.39 3.02 6.50
N HIS A 27 6.16 1.95 6.28
CA HIS A 27 5.61 0.61 6.04
C HIS A 27 4.78 0.11 7.23
N ARG A 28 5.21 0.37 8.48
CA ARG A 28 4.44 0.00 9.68
C ARG A 28 3.10 0.73 9.73
N LEU A 29 3.09 2.04 9.51
CA LEU A 29 1.86 2.85 9.50
C LEU A 29 0.91 2.40 8.40
N GLU A 30 1.42 2.14 7.20
CA GLU A 30 0.61 1.66 6.07
C GLU A 30 0.04 0.26 6.30
N SER A 31 0.83 -0.64 6.89
CA SER A 31 0.38 -1.98 7.28
C SER A 31 -0.72 -1.91 8.34
N ASP A 32 -0.57 -1.05 9.35
CA ASP A 32 -1.57 -0.87 10.41
C ASP A 32 -2.88 -0.30 9.83
N ALA A 33 -2.79 0.65 8.89
CA ALA A 33 -3.95 1.19 8.18
C ALA A 33 -4.64 0.13 7.31
N MET A 34 -3.88 -0.64 6.53
CA MET A 34 -4.45 -1.72 5.73
C MET A 34 -5.18 -2.75 6.60
N HIS A 35 -4.58 -3.11 7.75
CA HIS A 35 -5.21 -4.00 8.73
C HIS A 35 -6.56 -3.44 9.22
N ASN A 36 -6.61 -2.16 9.59
CA ASN A 36 -7.86 -1.52 10.02
C ASN A 36 -8.92 -1.49 8.90
N ILE A 37 -8.53 -1.18 7.66
CA ILE A 37 -9.44 -1.17 6.51
C ILE A 37 -10.01 -2.58 6.26
N VAL A 38 -9.16 -3.59 6.30
CA VAL A 38 -9.51 -5.00 6.06
C VAL A 38 -10.41 -5.57 7.16
N HIS A 39 -10.07 -5.31 8.43
CA HIS A 39 -10.72 -5.93 9.57
C HIS A 39 -11.91 -5.12 10.12
N ASP A 40 -11.76 -3.80 10.27
CA ASP A 40 -12.75 -2.97 10.97
C ASP A 40 -13.77 -2.34 10.02
N MET A 41 -13.37 -1.96 8.79
CA MET A 41 -14.26 -1.23 7.87
C MET A 41 -15.08 -2.14 6.95
N ILE A 42 -14.43 -3.12 6.30
CA ILE A 42 -15.05 -3.88 5.19
C ILE A 42 -15.46 -5.30 5.61
N GLN A 43 -15.36 -5.64 6.90
CA GLN A 43 -15.78 -6.91 7.50
C GLN A 43 -15.30 -8.13 6.69
N ASN A 44 -14.00 -8.44 6.77
CA ASN A 44 -13.32 -9.69 6.37
C ASN A 44 -14.04 -10.60 5.34
N SER A 45 -14.44 -10.02 4.20
CA SER A 45 -15.10 -10.75 3.12
C SER A 45 -14.07 -11.37 2.17
N PRO A 46 -14.44 -12.35 1.33
CA PRO A 46 -13.51 -12.97 0.37
C PRO A 46 -12.89 -11.97 -0.63
N ALA A 47 -13.57 -10.84 -0.89
CA ALA A 47 -13.04 -9.77 -1.73
C ALA A 47 -11.92 -9.00 -1.01
N VAL A 48 -12.08 -8.75 0.29
CA VAL A 48 -11.11 -8.02 1.11
C VAL A 48 -9.84 -8.84 1.30
N GLN A 49 -9.95 -10.16 1.46
CA GLN A 49 -8.77 -11.04 1.50
C GLN A 49 -7.93 -10.98 0.21
N LYS A 50 -8.58 -10.75 -0.94
CA LYS A 50 -7.86 -10.53 -2.21
C LYS A 50 -7.17 -9.16 -2.24
N ILE A 51 -7.79 -8.14 -1.65
CA ILE A 51 -7.19 -6.80 -1.55
C ILE A 51 -5.94 -6.87 -0.68
N ASP A 52 -6.03 -7.50 0.49
CA ASP A 52 -4.91 -7.70 1.42
C ASP A 52 -3.76 -8.48 0.77
N ALA A 53 -4.07 -9.60 0.11
CA ALA A 53 -3.07 -10.39 -0.61
C ALA A 53 -2.39 -9.60 -1.76
N LEU A 54 -3.15 -8.77 -2.48
CA LEU A 54 -2.59 -7.92 -3.55
C LEU A 54 -1.71 -6.79 -2.99
N TRP A 55 -2.04 -6.25 -1.81
CA TRP A 55 -1.23 -5.26 -1.12
C TRP A 55 0.08 -5.88 -0.63
N MET A 56 0.02 -7.05 0.03
CA MET A 56 1.23 -7.78 0.43
C MET A 56 2.13 -8.13 -0.75
N GLN A 57 1.55 -8.53 -1.89
CA GLN A 57 2.30 -8.81 -3.11
C GLN A 57 3.02 -7.57 -3.66
N TYR A 58 2.39 -6.41 -3.58
CA TYR A 58 3.00 -5.14 -3.96
C TYR A 58 4.19 -4.80 -3.05
N GLU A 59 4.01 -4.94 -1.74
CA GLU A 59 5.05 -4.65 -0.75
C GLU A 59 6.28 -5.56 -0.92
N ASP A 60 6.06 -6.88 -1.03
CA ASP A 60 7.12 -7.86 -1.23
C ASP A 60 7.92 -7.61 -2.52
N GLY A 61 7.27 -7.05 -3.54
CA GLY A 61 7.95 -6.51 -4.73
C GLY A 61 8.64 -7.57 -5.59
N GLN A 62 8.34 -8.86 -5.38
CA GLN A 62 9.01 -9.96 -6.09
C GLN A 62 8.36 -10.27 -7.45
N SER A 63 7.05 -10.00 -7.60
CA SER A 63 6.34 -10.27 -8.84
C SER A 63 6.65 -9.23 -9.94
N PRO A 64 6.59 -9.62 -11.22
CA PRO A 64 6.72 -8.69 -12.35
C PRO A 64 5.71 -7.53 -12.28
N GLU A 65 4.48 -7.80 -11.86
CA GLU A 65 3.42 -6.81 -11.73
C GLU A 65 3.71 -5.83 -10.58
N ALA A 66 4.24 -6.30 -9.45
CA ALA A 66 4.60 -5.43 -8.34
C ALA A 66 5.75 -4.49 -8.69
N LYS A 67 6.76 -5.00 -9.41
CA LYS A 67 7.87 -4.18 -9.93
C LYS A 67 7.35 -3.12 -10.90
N PHE A 68 6.49 -3.51 -11.84
CA PHE A 68 5.90 -2.60 -12.80
C PHE A 68 5.09 -1.48 -12.14
N VAL A 69 4.26 -1.79 -11.15
CA VAL A 69 3.48 -0.76 -10.42
C VAL A 69 4.40 0.13 -9.59
N LYS A 70 5.45 -0.39 -8.95
CA LYS A 70 6.46 0.43 -8.23
C LYS A 70 7.22 1.38 -9.15
N ASP A 71 7.52 0.95 -10.38
CA ASP A 71 8.17 1.82 -11.37
C ASP A 71 7.22 2.90 -11.88
N LEU A 72 5.93 2.60 -12.04
CA LEU A 72 4.90 3.56 -12.43
C LEU A 72 4.66 4.62 -11.35
N ASP A 73 4.56 4.20 -10.09
CA ASP A 73 4.41 5.06 -8.92
C ASP A 73 5.57 6.08 -8.79
N ARG A 74 6.80 5.60 -8.98
CA ARG A 74 7.99 6.49 -9.03
C ARG A 74 7.93 7.51 -10.17
N PHE A 75 7.33 7.15 -11.30
CA PHE A 75 7.20 8.06 -12.44
C PHE A 75 6.15 9.15 -12.16
N GLU A 76 5.00 8.79 -11.57
CA GLU A 76 3.98 9.74 -11.09
C GLU A 76 4.57 10.76 -10.11
N MET A 77 5.37 10.33 -9.14
CA MET A 77 6.01 11.22 -8.16
C MET A 77 7.08 12.18 -8.74
N THR A 78 7.58 11.95 -9.95
CA THR A 78 8.61 12.80 -10.59
C THR A 78 8.06 13.95 -11.44
N SER A 79 6.74 14.11 -11.53
CA SER A 79 6.09 15.19 -12.32
C SER A 79 5.65 16.39 -11.49
#